data_AF-A0A8K0UBT2-F1
#
_entry.id   AF-A0A8K0UBT2-F1
#
_cell.length_a   1.000
_cell.length_b   1.000
_cell.length_c   1.000
_cell.angle_alpha   90.00
_cell.angle_beta   90.00
_cell.angle_gamma   90.00
#
_symmetry.space_group_name_H-M   'P 1'
#
loop_
_entity.id
_entity.type
_entity.pdbx_description
1 polymer ?
#
loop_
_entity_poly.entity_id
_entity_poly.type
_entity_poly.pdbx_seq_one_letter_code
_entity_poly.pdbx_strand_id
1 'polypeptide(L)'
;MAEARGKAWPLADEILTNSVKLTSRSESLIFMTCSLQILDLVQQAGQYKQLKKGANEATKTLNRGVAEFIVLTADTEPLEILLHLPLLCEEKNVPYVFIPSKAALGRACNVSRPVIAASVTTSEARELQSQIRNIKLAIEKLIY
;
A
#
# COMPACT_ATOMS: atom_id res chain seq x y z
N MET A 1 35.08 8.30 -12.40
CA MET A 1 35.28 6.85 -12.54
C MET A 1 34.53 6.20 -11.40
N ALA A 2 33.22 5.95 -11.51
CA ALA A 2 32.53 4.94 -12.33
C ALA A 2 32.55 3.54 -11.69
N GLU A 3 31.36 2.91 -11.67
CA GLU A 3 31.01 1.52 -11.33
C GLU A 3 31.17 1.07 -9.87
N ALA A 4 30.29 0.28 -9.23
CA ALA A 4 29.15 -0.53 -9.68
C ALA A 4 28.20 -0.71 -8.46
N ARG A 5 26.89 -0.45 -8.55
CA ARG A 5 25.85 -1.43 -8.95
C ARG A 5 26.18 -2.87 -8.53
N GLY A 6 25.58 -3.31 -7.43
CA GLY A 6 25.52 -4.73 -7.09
C GLY A 6 25.57 -4.97 -5.59
N LYS A 7 24.40 -5.02 -4.94
CA LYS A 7 24.05 -5.75 -3.69
C LYS A 7 22.80 -5.12 -3.05
N ALA A 8 21.68 -5.10 -3.76
CA ALA A 8 20.38 -4.75 -3.14
C ALA A 8 19.51 -5.99 -2.84
N TRP A 9 20.01 -7.21 -3.10
CA TRP A 9 19.15 -8.40 -3.13
C TRP A 9 19.66 -9.68 -2.43
N PRO A 10 20.38 -9.56 -1.29
CA PRO A 10 20.25 -10.62 -0.28
C PRO A 10 19.81 -10.11 1.10
N LEU A 11 19.92 -8.80 1.36
CA LEU A 11 19.52 -8.17 2.62
C LEU A 11 18.02 -7.91 2.71
N ALA A 12 17.34 -7.74 1.56
CA ALA A 12 15.90 -7.54 1.53
C ALA A 12 15.14 -8.79 1.99
N ASP A 13 15.60 -10.00 1.65
CA ASP A 13 14.93 -11.23 2.09
C ASP A 13 15.12 -11.48 3.60
N GLU A 14 16.28 -11.15 4.16
CA GLU A 14 16.55 -11.30 5.60
C GLU A 14 15.90 -10.19 6.44
N ILE A 15 15.78 -8.97 5.90
CA ILE A 15 15.06 -7.85 6.54
C ILE A 15 13.54 -8.04 6.40
N LEU A 16 13.03 -8.55 5.28
CA LEU A 16 11.60 -8.86 5.12
C LEU A 16 11.19 -10.05 6.00
N THR A 17 12.05 -11.06 6.15
CA THR A 17 11.77 -12.21 7.03
C THR A 17 12.00 -11.88 8.51
N ASN A 18 12.99 -11.05 8.87
CA ASN A 18 13.20 -10.59 10.26
C ASN A 18 12.33 -9.39 10.66
N SER A 19 11.74 -8.63 9.73
CA SER A 19 10.69 -7.62 10.06
C SER A 19 9.39 -8.29 10.51
N VAL A 20 9.26 -9.62 10.37
CA VAL A 20 8.19 -10.42 10.99
C VAL A 20 8.47 -10.73 12.47
N LYS A 21 9.68 -10.47 12.98
CA LYS A 21 9.92 -10.43 14.43
C LYS A 21 9.56 -9.05 14.97
N LEU A 22 8.25 -8.87 15.09
CA LEU A 22 7.56 -7.92 15.97
C LEU A 22 8.30 -7.76 17.31
N THR A 23 9.15 -6.72 17.44
CA THR A 23 10.04 -6.56 18.60
C THR A 23 9.39 -5.88 19.81
N SER A 24 8.11 -5.51 19.71
CA SER A 24 7.30 -5.20 20.89
C SER A 24 5.82 -5.47 20.64
N ARG A 25 5.13 -6.01 21.64
CA ARG A 25 3.67 -6.28 21.60
C ARG A 25 2.88 -5.00 21.26
N SER A 26 3.41 -3.84 21.62
CA SER A 26 2.90 -2.51 21.29
C SER A 26 3.02 -2.15 19.81
N GLU A 27 4.17 -2.39 19.17
CA GLU A 27 4.35 -2.11 17.72
C GLU A 27 3.49 -3.02 16.86
N SER A 28 3.29 -4.28 17.28
CA SER A 28 2.34 -5.19 16.62
C SER A 28 0.91 -4.69 16.69
N LEU A 29 0.48 -4.23 17.87
CA LEU A 29 -0.86 -3.69 18.07
C LEU A 29 -1.05 -2.42 17.25
N ILE A 30 -0.06 -1.53 17.22
CA ILE A 30 -0.09 -0.30 16.42
C ILE A 30 -0.20 -0.64 14.93
N PHE A 31 0.67 -1.52 14.40
CA PHE A 31 0.62 -1.96 13.00
C PHE A 31 -0.75 -2.58 12.65
N MET A 32 -1.29 -3.42 13.54
CA MET A 32 -2.59 -4.05 13.34
C MET A 32 -3.73 -3.01 13.36
N THR A 33 -3.73 -2.06 14.29
CA THR A 33 -4.76 -0.99 14.35
C THR A 33 -4.70 -0.07 13.12
N CYS A 34 -3.50 0.31 12.67
CA CYS A 34 -3.32 1.09 11.45
C CYS A 34 -3.84 0.33 10.22
N SER A 35 -3.58 -0.97 10.12
CA SER A 35 -4.06 -1.79 9.00
C SER A 35 -5.59 -1.85 8.91
N LEU A 36 -6.30 -1.91 10.06
CA LEU A 36 -7.75 -1.90 10.11
C LEU A 36 -8.32 -0.54 9.69
N GLN A 37 -7.75 0.56 10.19
CA GLN A 37 -8.14 1.92 9.80
C GLN A 37 -7.97 2.16 8.29
N ILE A 38 -6.91 1.61 7.69
CA ILE A 38 -6.68 1.68 6.24
C ILE A 38 -7.76 0.89 5.48
N LEU A 39 -8.10 -0.31 5.94
CA LEU A 39 -9.15 -1.13 5.30
C LEU A 39 -10.53 -0.45 5.38
N ASP A 40 -10.87 0.15 6.53
CA ASP A 40 -12.12 0.91 6.69
C ASP A 40 -12.16 2.13 5.76
N LEU A 41 -11.06 2.87 5.63
CA LEU A 41 -10.96 3.97 4.68
C LEU A 41 -11.11 3.48 3.23
N VAL A 42 -10.48 2.37 2.87
CA VAL A 42 -10.60 1.77 1.53
C VAL A 42 -12.06 1.39 1.24
N GLN A 43 -12.77 0.87 2.24
CA GLN A 43 -14.20 0.56 2.11
C GLN A 43 -15.04 1.82 1.87
N GLN A 44 -14.80 2.88 2.62
CA GLN A 44 -15.45 4.17 2.41
C GLN A 44 -15.12 4.73 1.02
N ALA A 45 -13.85 4.78 0.63
CA ALA A 45 -13.41 5.23 -0.69
C ALA A 45 -14.06 4.43 -1.83
N GLY A 46 -14.36 3.15 -1.61
CA GLY A 46 -15.13 2.31 -2.53
C GLY A 46 -16.56 2.80 -2.77
N GLN A 47 -17.24 3.31 -1.74
CA GLN A 47 -18.60 3.86 -1.84
C GLN A 47 -18.63 5.17 -2.63
N TYR A 48 -17.63 6.02 -2.44
CA TYR A 48 -17.49 7.30 -3.16
C TYR A 48 -16.85 7.17 -4.55
N LYS A 49 -16.62 5.95 -5.05
CA LYS A 49 -15.95 5.66 -6.35
C LYS A 49 -14.53 6.26 -6.47
N GLN A 50 -13.86 6.51 -5.35
CA GLN A 50 -12.50 7.05 -5.26
C GLN A 50 -11.44 5.95 -5.15
N LEU A 51 -11.79 4.72 -5.54
CA LEU A 51 -10.96 3.53 -5.39
C LEU A 51 -10.75 2.85 -6.74
N LYS A 52 -9.49 2.58 -7.07
CA LYS A 52 -9.08 1.76 -8.22
C LYS A 52 -8.48 0.46 -7.72
N LYS A 53 -8.87 -0.65 -8.34
CA LYS A 53 -8.61 -2.01 -7.86
C LYS A 53 -7.77 -2.75 -8.88
N GLY A 54 -6.73 -3.44 -8.42
CA GLY A 54 -5.80 -4.20 -9.24
C GLY A 54 -4.51 -3.46 -9.58
N ALA A 55 -3.46 -4.22 -9.89
CA ALA A 55 -2.13 -3.68 -10.16
C ALA A 55 -2.10 -2.75 -11.38
N ASN A 56 -2.70 -3.17 -12.49
CA ASN A 56 -2.73 -2.36 -13.73
C ASN A 56 -3.41 -1.00 -13.53
N GLU A 57 -4.48 -0.96 -12.73
CA GLU A 57 -5.19 0.29 -12.46
C GLU A 57 -4.40 1.19 -11.50
N ALA A 58 -3.70 0.61 -10.52
CA ALA A 58 -2.77 1.35 -9.67
C ALA A 58 -1.62 1.99 -10.48
N THR A 59 -1.06 1.27 -11.45
CA THR A 59 -0.04 1.81 -12.36
C THR A 59 -0.58 2.97 -13.20
N LYS A 60 -1.83 2.87 -13.67
CA LYS A 60 -2.48 3.97 -14.40
C LYS A 60 -2.71 5.21 -13.54
N THR A 61 -3.14 5.05 -12.28
CA THR A 61 -3.37 6.20 -11.38
C THR A 61 -2.07 6.89 -10.97
N LEU A 62 -0.99 6.11 -10.77
CA LEU A 62 0.36 6.62 -10.54
C LEU A 62 0.86 7.46 -11.73
N ASN A 63 0.75 6.92 -12.93
CA ASN A 63 1.19 7.64 -14.14
C ASN A 63 0.39 8.92 -14.40
N ARG A 64 -0.89 8.94 -14.01
CA ARG A 64 -1.74 10.13 -14.08
C ARG A 64 -1.53 11.12 -12.94
N GLY A 65 -0.78 10.76 -11.89
CA GLY A 65 -0.57 11.62 -10.73
C GLY A 65 -1.82 11.87 -9.90
N VAL A 66 -2.82 10.98 -9.96
CA VAL A 66 -4.08 11.11 -9.21
C VAL A 66 -4.14 10.19 -7.99
N ALA A 67 -3.13 9.34 -7.78
CA ALA A 67 -3.04 8.45 -6.64
C ALA A 67 -2.54 9.21 -5.40
N GLU A 68 -3.28 9.11 -4.29
CA GLU A 68 -2.86 9.71 -3.00
C GLU A 68 -1.95 8.77 -2.22
N PHE A 69 -2.34 7.49 -2.16
CA PHE A 69 -1.55 6.41 -1.60
C PHE A 69 -1.96 5.07 -2.22
N ILE A 70 -1.11 4.06 -2.03
CA ILE A 70 -1.31 2.72 -2.60
C ILE A 70 -1.26 1.66 -1.51
N VAL A 71 -2.21 0.74 -1.58
CA VAL A 71 -2.30 -0.43 -0.72
C VAL A 71 -1.90 -1.65 -1.52
N LEU A 72 -0.87 -2.33 -1.05
CA LEU A 72 -0.34 -3.57 -1.59
C LEU A 72 -0.61 -4.69 -0.60
N THR A 73 -0.58 -5.94 -1.07
CA THR A 73 -0.77 -7.11 -0.20
C THR A 73 0.47 -7.97 -0.21
N ALA A 74 0.80 -8.58 0.94
CA ALA A 74 2.00 -9.41 1.08
C ALA A 74 1.75 -10.88 0.67
N ASP A 75 0.53 -11.38 0.82
CA ASP A 75 0.09 -12.74 0.46
C ASP A 75 -0.16 -12.92 -1.05
N THR A 76 0.63 -12.28 -1.90
CA THR A 76 0.49 -12.35 -3.35
C THR A 76 1.44 -13.35 -3.97
N GLU A 77 0.86 -14.26 -4.74
CA GLU A 77 1.58 -15.24 -5.53
C GLU A 77 1.08 -15.13 -6.97
N PRO A 78 1.96 -14.92 -7.97
CA PRO A 78 3.41 -14.66 -7.87
C PRO A 78 3.75 -13.20 -7.44
N LEU A 79 4.82 -13.02 -6.67
CA LEU A 79 5.25 -11.71 -6.13
C LEU A 79 5.76 -10.76 -7.22
N GLU A 80 6.23 -11.31 -8.34
CA GLU A 80 6.76 -10.60 -9.50
C GLU A 80 5.77 -9.59 -10.08
N ILE A 81 4.46 -9.83 -9.92
CA ILE A 81 3.40 -8.93 -10.37
C ILE A 81 3.42 -7.62 -9.58
N LEU A 82 3.93 -7.60 -8.35
CA LEU A 82 3.94 -6.41 -7.49
C LEU A 82 5.23 -5.61 -7.55
N LEU A 83 6.36 -6.21 -7.95
CA LEU A 83 7.68 -5.58 -7.87
C LEU A 83 7.79 -4.23 -8.58
N HIS A 84 7.00 -4.02 -9.63
CA HIS A 84 6.99 -2.76 -10.38
C HIS A 84 6.28 -1.61 -9.65
N LEU A 85 5.35 -1.90 -8.72
CA LEU A 85 4.55 -0.88 -8.04
C LEU A 85 5.36 -0.08 -7.00
N PRO A 86 6.10 -0.70 -6.06
CA PRO A 86 6.93 0.04 -5.11
C PRO A 86 7.95 0.96 -5.80
N LEU A 87 8.60 0.47 -6.87
CA LEU A 87 9.55 1.27 -7.64
C LEU A 87 8.90 2.52 -8.25
N LEU A 88 7.71 2.36 -8.84
CA LEU A 88 6.97 3.47 -9.42
C LEU A 88 6.43 4.44 -8.36
N CYS A 89 6.07 3.93 -7.17
CA CYS A 89 5.68 4.75 -6.03
C CYS A 89 6.83 5.66 -5.57
N GLU A 90 8.06 5.14 -5.51
CA GLU A 90 9.25 5.90 -5.14
C GLU A 90 9.56 6.99 -6.18
N GLU A 91 9.52 6.67 -7.47
CA GLU A 91 9.74 7.65 -8.55
C GLU A 91 8.72 8.80 -8.52
N LYS A 92 7.48 8.51 -8.13
CA LYS A 92 6.38 9.49 -8.06
C LYS A 92 6.20 10.10 -6.68
N ASN A 93 7.01 9.70 -5.70
CA ASN A 93 6.89 10.09 -4.29
C ASN A 93 5.47 9.90 -3.73
N VAL A 94 4.84 8.75 -4.06
CA VAL A 94 3.52 8.37 -3.58
C VAL A 94 3.67 7.33 -2.47
N PRO A 95 3.11 7.55 -1.28
CA PRO A 95 3.23 6.61 -0.18
C PRO A 95 2.49 5.31 -0.46
N TYR A 96 3.07 4.20 -0.02
CA TYR A 96 2.49 2.87 -0.16
C TYR A 96 2.56 2.09 1.16
N VAL A 97 1.66 1.12 1.32
CA VAL A 97 1.59 0.27 2.51
C VAL A 97 1.30 -1.17 2.13
N PHE A 98 1.91 -2.11 2.86
CA PHE A 98 1.63 -3.54 2.71
C PHE A 98 0.65 -4.02 3.78
N ILE A 99 -0.37 -4.75 3.35
CA ILE A 99 -1.34 -5.43 4.20
C ILE A 99 -1.12 -6.94 4.09
N PRO A 100 -1.20 -7.71 5.19
CA PRO A 100 -0.92 -9.15 5.15
C PRO A 100 -1.87 -9.94 4.24
N SER A 101 -3.17 -9.61 4.18
CA SER A 101 -4.17 -10.44 3.50
C SER A 101 -4.83 -9.78 2.29
N LYS A 102 -4.70 -10.42 1.12
CA LYS A 102 -5.43 -10.08 -0.12
C LYS A 102 -6.94 -10.28 -0.04
N ALA A 103 -7.39 -11.22 0.79
CA ALA A 103 -8.81 -11.49 1.01
C ALA A 103 -9.45 -10.37 1.84
N ALA A 104 -8.75 -9.85 2.85
CA ALA A 104 -9.22 -8.71 3.63
C ALA A 104 -9.37 -7.45 2.77
N LEU A 105 -8.38 -7.18 1.90
CA LEU A 105 -8.46 -6.06 0.96
C LEU A 105 -9.60 -6.22 -0.05
N GLY A 106 -9.82 -7.43 -0.57
CA GLY A 106 -10.96 -7.73 -1.45
C GLY A 106 -12.32 -7.41 -0.80
N ARG A 107 -12.50 -7.82 0.46
CA ARG A 107 -13.70 -7.51 1.25
C ARG A 107 -13.88 -6.01 1.46
N ALA A 108 -12.81 -5.29 1.83
CA ALA A 108 -12.85 -3.84 1.97
C ALA A 108 -13.23 -3.15 0.65
N CYS A 109 -12.73 -3.66 -0.48
CA CYS A 109 -13.09 -3.15 -1.81
C CYS A 109 -14.51 -3.53 -2.26
N ASN A 110 -15.28 -4.26 -1.45
CA ASN A 110 -16.58 -4.85 -1.79
C ASN A 110 -16.52 -5.75 -3.04
N VAL A 111 -15.49 -6.60 -3.12
CA VAL A 111 -15.27 -7.54 -4.23
C VAL A 111 -15.10 -8.96 -3.66
N SER A 112 -15.77 -9.94 -4.28
CA SER A 112 -15.67 -11.35 -3.87
C SER A 112 -14.32 -11.99 -4.23
N ARG A 113 -13.64 -11.42 -5.23
CA ARG A 113 -12.30 -11.83 -5.67
C ARG A 113 -11.21 -11.17 -4.83
N PRO A 114 -10.09 -11.87 -4.57
CA PRO A 114 -8.95 -11.26 -3.87
C PRO A 114 -8.39 -10.10 -4.68
N VAL A 115 -7.99 -9.04 -3.98
CA VAL A 115 -7.39 -7.85 -4.59
C VAL A 115 -5.96 -7.75 -4.12
N ILE A 116 -5.04 -7.66 -5.08
CA ILE A 116 -3.60 -7.63 -4.81
C ILE A 116 -3.05 -6.23 -4.54
N ALA A 117 -3.67 -5.23 -5.17
CA ALA A 117 -3.30 -3.83 -5.10
C ALA A 117 -4.55 -2.96 -5.21
N ALA A 118 -4.58 -1.86 -4.47
CA ALA A 118 -5.62 -0.87 -4.56
C ALA A 118 -5.00 0.53 -4.48
N SER A 119 -5.50 1.44 -5.30
CA SER A 119 -5.09 2.85 -5.32
C SER A 119 -6.27 3.71 -4.90
N VAL A 120 -6.05 4.53 -3.89
CA VAL A 120 -7.02 5.57 -3.49
C VAL A 120 -6.69 6.82 -4.29
N THR A 121 -7.67 7.30 -5.04
CA THR A 121 -7.51 8.47 -5.91
C THR A 121 -8.01 9.73 -5.23
N THR A 122 -7.36 10.84 -5.55
CA THR A 122 -7.85 12.17 -5.19
C THR A 122 -9.16 12.45 -5.92
N SER A 123 -10.17 12.93 -5.21
CA SER A 123 -11.43 13.38 -5.81
C SER A 123 -12.03 14.49 -4.96
N GLU A 124 -12.93 15.25 -5.57
CA GLU A 124 -13.50 16.50 -5.05
C GLU A 124 -14.40 16.31 -3.83
N ALA A 125 -14.77 15.07 -3.47
CA ALA A 125 -15.51 14.79 -2.25
C ALA A 125 -14.64 15.11 -1.02
N ARG A 126 -14.88 16.30 -0.45
CA ARG A 126 -14.11 16.86 0.67
C ARG A 126 -14.19 16.04 1.96
N GLU A 127 -15.22 15.21 2.11
CA GLU A 127 -15.52 14.46 3.34
C GLU A 127 -14.40 13.49 3.73
N LEU A 128 -13.86 12.73 2.77
CA LEU A 128 -12.80 11.74 3.03
C LEU A 128 -11.38 12.30 2.96
N GLN A 129 -11.20 13.51 2.43
CA GLN A 129 -9.86 14.07 2.22
C GLN A 129 -9.09 14.27 3.53
N SER A 130 -9.77 14.60 4.64
CA SER A 130 -9.13 14.75 5.95
C SER A 130 -8.57 13.41 6.45
N GLN A 131 -9.35 12.33 6.32
CA GLN A 131 -8.94 10.98 6.71
C GLN A 131 -7.83 10.44 5.83
N ILE A 132 -7.93 10.65 4.50
CA ILE A 132 -6.88 10.28 3.55
C ILE A 132 -5.57 10.98 3.91
N ARG A 133 -5.59 12.28 4.21
CA ARG A 133 -4.40 13.02 4.64
C ARG A 133 -3.81 12.48 5.94
N ASN A 134 -4.64 12.17 6.93
CA ASN A 134 -4.17 11.62 8.20
C ASN A 134 -3.49 10.26 8.01
N ILE A 135 -4.09 9.37 7.20
CA ILE A 135 -3.51 8.06 6.88
C ILE A 135 -2.24 8.22 6.04
N LYS A 136 -2.21 9.15 5.09
CA LYS A 136 -1.01 9.47 4.32
C LYS A 136 0.16 9.87 5.22
N LEU A 137 -0.07 10.79 6.15
CA LEU A 137 0.93 11.22 7.14
C LEU A 137 1.37 10.07 8.06
N ALA A 138 0.44 9.18 8.43
CA ALA A 138 0.76 8.00 9.24
C ALA A 138 1.65 7.01 8.45
N ILE A 139 1.37 6.79 7.16
CA ILE A 139 2.19 5.94 6.28
C ILE A 139 3.57 6.56 6.07
N GLU A 140 3.66 7.87 5.82
CA GLU A 140 4.95 8.56 5.65
C GLU A 140 5.85 8.41 6.90
N LYS A 141 5.28 8.52 8.10
CA LYS A 141 5.99 8.29 9.38
C LYS A 141 6.42 6.85 9.63
N LEU A 142 5.86 5.88 8.91
CA LEU A 142 6.26 4.47 9.02
C LEU A 142 7.42 4.14 8.07
N ILE A 143 7.59 4.94 7.01
CA ILE A 143 8.63 4.76 5.99
C ILE A 143 9.90 5.55 6.33
N TYR A 144 9.77 6.72 6.99
CA TYR A 144 10.86 7.61 7.39
C TYR A 144 10.94 7.76 8.91
#